data_AF-A0A7C5TQV8-F1
#
_entry.id   AF-A0A7C5TQV8-F1
#
_cell.length_a   1.000
_cell.length_b   1.000
_cell.length_c   1.000
_cell.angle_alpha   90.00
_cell.angle_beta   90.00
_cell.angle_gamma   90.00
#
_symmetry.space_group_name_H-M   'P 1'
#
loop_
_entity.id
_entity.type
_entity.pdbx_description
1 polymer ?
#
loop_
_entity_poly.entity_id
_entity_poly.type
_entity_poly.pdbx_seq_one_letter_code
_entity_poly.pdbx_strand_id
1 'polypeptide(L)'
;VFEARRTAGEQDREIRASFLAGPVEAVGSKRPFDLVLCNMIWERMRPLAPGLRRLLVPAGRAVLSGLLQSQEEAVTAELRRVGLRVEARRALGEWLALVVARG
;
A
#
# COMPACT_ATOMS: atom_id res chain seq x y z
N VAL A 1 17.13 -4.12 -4.41
CA VAL A 1 17.18 -3.71 -2.98
C VAL A 1 18.42 -2.90 -2.60
N PHE A 2 19.42 -2.70 -3.47
CA PHE A 2 20.66 -1.97 -3.13
C PHE A 2 20.41 -0.53 -2.67
N GLU A 3 19.73 0.29 -3.49
CA GLU A 3 19.42 1.68 -3.14
C GLU A 3 18.63 1.81 -1.82
N ALA A 4 17.64 0.94 -1.60
CA ALA A 4 16.85 0.97 -0.38
C ALA A 4 17.69 0.71 0.89
N ARG A 5 18.68 -0.20 0.79
CA ARG A 5 19.64 -0.45 1.88
C ARG A 5 20.58 0.72 2.09
N ARG A 6 21.05 1.36 1.01
CA ARG A 6 21.89 2.56 1.07
C ARG A 6 21.17 3.70 1.79
N THR A 7 19.96 4.05 1.35
CA THR A 7 19.15 5.11 1.98
C THR A 7 18.88 4.85 3.45
N ALA A 8 18.65 3.58 3.83
CA ALA A 8 18.46 3.22 5.23
C ALA A 8 19.74 3.36 6.07
N GLY A 9 20.93 3.13 5.49
CA GLY A 9 22.22 3.32 6.15
C GLY A 9 22.68 4.77 6.26
N GLU A 10 22.10 5.68 5.46
CA GLU A 10 22.35 7.12 5.50
C GLU A 10 21.55 7.84 6.61
N GLN A 11 20.68 7.14 7.33
CA GLN A 11 19.88 7.73 8.40
C GLN A 11 20.69 7.88 9.69
N ASP A 12 20.47 8.98 10.43
CA ASP A 12 21.12 9.23 11.74
C ASP A 12 20.78 8.19 12.83
N ARG A 13 19.80 7.32 12.57
CA ARG A 13 19.36 6.24 13.46
C ARG A 13 19.42 4.91 12.75
N GLU A 14 19.75 3.85 13.50
CA GLU A 14 19.72 2.48 13.01
C GLU A 14 18.29 2.11 12.52
N ILE A 15 18.15 1.86 11.22
CA ILE A 15 16.90 1.37 10.63
C ILE A 15 16.94 -0.16 10.53
N ARG A 16 16.16 -0.83 11.37
CA ARG A 16 15.96 -2.29 11.30
C ARG A 16 14.85 -2.62 10.31
N ALA A 17 15.19 -2.67 9.03
CA ALA A 17 14.27 -3.02 7.96
C ALA A 17 14.72 -4.26 7.19
N SER A 18 13.77 -5.11 6.82
CA SER A 18 13.99 -6.19 5.86
C SER A 18 13.63 -5.70 4.46
N PHE A 19 14.53 -5.94 3.50
CA PHE A 19 14.37 -5.55 2.11
C PHE A 19 14.25 -6.77 1.22
N LEU A 20 13.19 -6.82 0.43
CA LEU A 20 12.86 -7.90 -0.48
C LEU A 20 12.77 -7.34 -1.91
N ALA A 21 13.14 -8.15 -2.90
CA ALA A 21 12.89 -7.86 -4.32
C ALA A 21 11.98 -8.95 -4.87
N GLY A 22 10.91 -8.55 -5.57
CA GLY A 22 9.95 -9.48 -6.15
C GLY A 22 8.52 -8.94 -6.11
N PRO A 23 7.54 -9.77 -6.48
CA PRO A 23 6.13 -9.43 -6.37
C PRO A 23 5.69 -9.40 -4.90
N VAL A 24 4.45 -8.98 -4.64
CA VAL A 24 3.88 -8.90 -3.28
C VAL A 24 3.94 -10.25 -2.55
N GLU A 25 3.82 -11.35 -3.29
CA GLU A 25 3.91 -12.72 -2.80
C GLU A 25 5.28 -13.04 -2.16
N ALA A 26 6.35 -12.33 -2.54
CA ALA A 26 7.69 -12.50 -1.95
C ALA A 26 7.75 -12.09 -0.48
N VAL A 27 6.77 -11.30 0.00
CA VAL A 27 6.63 -10.93 1.42
C VAL A 27 6.13 -12.12 2.27
N GLY A 28 5.58 -13.15 1.63
CA GLY A 28 5.01 -14.33 2.28
C GLY A 28 3.50 -14.24 2.47
N SER A 29 2.89 -15.40 2.78
CA SER A 29 1.43 -15.58 2.81
C SER A 29 0.78 -15.44 4.19
N LYS A 30 1.59 -15.36 5.25
CA LYS A 30 1.09 -15.01 6.59
C LYS A 30 0.63 -13.55 6.52
N ARG A 31 -0.53 -13.19 7.09
CA ARG A 31 -1.07 -11.81 7.14
C ARG A 31 -0.36 -11.05 8.27
N PRO A 32 0.81 -10.41 8.08
CA PRO A 32 1.65 -10.05 9.22
C PRO A 32 1.46 -8.59 9.64
N PHE A 33 0.84 -7.74 8.81
CA PHE A 33 0.94 -6.30 8.98
C PHE A 33 -0.38 -5.70 9.44
N ASP A 34 -0.28 -4.88 10.47
CA ASP A 34 -1.28 -3.93 10.95
C ASP A 34 -1.40 -2.71 10.02
N LEU A 35 -0.29 -2.32 9.37
CA LEU A 35 -0.22 -1.19 8.43
C LEU A 35 0.57 -1.55 7.17
N VAL A 36 0.01 -1.21 6.00
CA VAL A 36 0.71 -1.25 4.70
C VAL A 36 0.73 0.13 4.06
N LEU A 37 1.88 0.57 3.56
CA LEU A 37 2.00 1.81 2.79
C LEU A 37 2.29 1.45 1.33
N CYS A 38 1.51 1.98 0.39
CA CYS A 38 1.71 1.78 -1.04
C CYS A 38 1.60 3.12 -1.75
N ASN A 39 2.72 3.68 -2.19
CA ASN A 39 2.76 4.91 -2.98
C ASN A 39 3.12 4.56 -4.43
N MET A 40 2.10 4.40 -5.28
CA MET A 40 2.23 3.91 -6.65
C MET A 40 1.05 4.37 -7.50
N ILE A 41 1.31 4.63 -8.79
CA ILE A 41 0.24 4.91 -9.76
C ILE A 41 -0.77 3.76 -9.85
N TRP A 42 -2.03 4.10 -10.12
CA TRP A 42 -3.14 3.16 -10.08
C TRP A 42 -2.95 1.95 -11.01
N GLU A 43 -2.42 2.18 -12.21
CA GLU A 43 -2.27 1.15 -13.25
C GLU A 43 -1.34 0.02 -12.79
N ARG A 44 -0.30 0.36 -12.02
CA ARG A 44 0.62 -0.62 -11.43
C ARG A 44 0.11 -1.18 -10.10
N MET A 45 -0.67 -0.42 -9.34
CA MET A 45 -1.22 -0.87 -8.06
C MET A 45 -2.41 -1.83 -8.24
N ARG A 46 -3.27 -1.60 -9.23
CA ARG A 46 -4.52 -2.37 -9.45
C ARG A 46 -4.33 -3.89 -9.44
N PRO A 47 -3.34 -4.48 -10.15
CA PRO A 47 -3.11 -5.92 -10.13
C PRO A 47 -2.70 -6.46 -8.75
N LEU A 48 -2.16 -5.60 -7.87
CA LEU A 48 -1.66 -5.96 -6.55
C LEU A 48 -2.74 -5.88 -5.46
N ALA A 49 -3.89 -5.24 -5.72
CA ALA A 49 -4.94 -5.00 -4.72
C ALA A 49 -5.43 -6.30 -4.01
N PRO A 50 -5.63 -7.44 -4.72
CA PRO A 50 -5.98 -8.70 -4.04
C PRO A 50 -4.87 -9.21 -3.10
N GLY A 51 -3.60 -9.01 -3.46
CA GLY A 51 -2.44 -9.36 -2.64
C GLY A 51 -2.35 -8.48 -1.39
N LEU A 52 -2.60 -7.18 -1.54
CA LEU A 52 -2.61 -6.19 -0.46
C LEU A 52 -3.55 -6.59 0.69
N ARG A 53 -4.76 -7.06 0.39
CA ARG A 53 -5.69 -7.56 1.41
C ARG A 53 -5.13 -8.78 2.18
N ARG A 54 -4.36 -9.64 1.53
CA ARG A 54 -3.75 -10.83 2.17
C ARG A 54 -2.61 -10.47 3.11
N LEU A 55 -1.98 -9.30 2.93
CA LEU A 55 -0.93 -8.82 3.82
C LEU A 55 -1.48 -8.27 5.14
N LEU A 56 -2.71 -7.74 5.14
CA LEU A 56 -3.32 -7.11 6.31
C LEU A 56 -3.91 -8.11 7.30
N VAL A 57 -3.68 -7.90 8.59
CA VAL A 57 -4.46 -8.53 9.68
C VAL A 57 -5.92 -8.04 9.65
N PRO A 58 -6.88 -8.73 10.29
CA PRO A 58 -8.22 -8.16 10.53
C PRO A 58 -8.12 -6.79 11.20
N ALA A 59 -8.93 -5.82 10.77
CA ALA A 59 -8.86 -4.41 11.19
C ALA A 59 -7.54 -3.68 10.85
N GLY A 60 -6.61 -4.32 10.13
CA GLY A 60 -5.42 -3.67 9.59
C GLY A 60 -5.75 -2.66 8.49
N ARG A 61 -4.87 -1.68 8.30
CA ARG A 61 -5.06 -0.57 7.37
C ARG A 61 -3.99 -0.53 6.29
N ALA A 62 -4.35 0.00 5.13
CA ALA A 62 -3.38 0.43 4.14
C ALA A 62 -3.57 1.91 3.78
N VAL A 63 -2.46 2.60 3.51
CA VAL A 63 -2.46 3.93 2.91
C VAL A 63 -2.02 3.77 1.46
N LEU A 64 -2.95 4.04 0.54
CA LEU A 64 -2.74 3.97 -0.90
C LEU A 64 -2.57 5.39 -1.43
N SER A 65 -1.39 5.72 -1.94
CA SER A 65 -1.00 7.06 -2.41
C SER A 65 -0.45 6.97 -3.83
N GLY A 66 -0.28 8.13 -4.48
CA GLY A 66 0.14 8.19 -5.88
C GLY A 66 -1.02 7.96 -6.86
N LEU A 67 -2.25 8.05 -6.36
CA LEU A 67 -3.48 7.99 -7.15
C LEU A 67 -3.83 9.39 -7.67
N LEU A 68 -4.59 9.44 -8.75
CA LEU A 68 -5.18 10.69 -9.25
C LEU A 68 -6.61 10.84 -8.73
N GLN A 69 -7.02 12.06 -8.38
CA GLN A 69 -8.39 12.36 -7.97
C GLN A 69 -9.42 11.96 -9.05
N SER A 70 -9.07 12.10 -10.33
CA SER A 70 -9.91 11.68 -11.46
C SER A 70 -10.20 10.17 -11.50
N GLN A 71 -9.43 9.37 -10.75
CA GLN A 71 -9.56 7.91 -10.69
C GLN A 71 -10.27 7.42 -9.42
N GLU A 72 -10.63 8.31 -8.48
CA GLU A 72 -11.10 7.95 -7.14
C GLU A 72 -12.25 6.94 -7.17
N GLU A 73 -13.24 7.15 -8.04
CA GLU A 73 -14.42 6.29 -8.13
C GLU A 73 -14.05 4.88 -8.59
N ALA A 74 -13.26 4.76 -9.66
CA ALA A 74 -12.80 3.48 -10.19
C ALA A 74 -11.92 2.72 -9.19
N VAL A 75 -11.01 3.44 -8.51
CA VAL A 75 -10.15 2.89 -7.46
C VAL A 75 -10.99 2.35 -6.31
N THR A 76 -11.93 3.16 -5.81
CA THR A 76 -12.80 2.82 -4.68
C THR A 76 -13.68 1.61 -5.00
N ALA A 77 -14.25 1.53 -6.20
CA ALA A 77 -15.04 0.39 -6.65
C ALA A 77 -14.22 -0.92 -6.64
N GLU A 78 -13.00 -0.88 -7.15
CA GLU A 78 -12.11 -2.03 -7.18
C GLU A 78 -11.65 -2.45 -5.78
N LEU A 79 -11.32 -1.48 -4.91
CA LEU A 79 -10.98 -1.74 -3.51
C LEU A 79 -12.11 -2.45 -2.78
N ARG A 80 -13.35 -1.98 -2.96
CA ARG A 80 -14.54 -2.65 -2.41
C ARG A 80 -14.70 -4.07 -2.94
N ARG A 81 -14.50 -4.28 -4.25
CA ARG A 81 -14.58 -5.61 -4.90
C ARG A 81 -13.58 -6.60 -4.29
N VAL A 82 -12.38 -6.14 -3.93
CA VAL A 82 -11.38 -6.99 -3.28
C VAL A 82 -11.54 -7.08 -1.76
N GLY A 83 -12.60 -6.50 -1.18
CA GLY A 83 -12.91 -6.57 0.26
C GLY A 83 -12.12 -5.60 1.13
N LEU A 84 -11.74 -4.44 0.58
CA LEU A 84 -11.16 -3.31 1.30
C LEU A 84 -12.15 -2.14 1.30
N ARG A 85 -12.28 -1.46 2.44
CA ARG A 85 -13.19 -0.32 2.60
C ARG A 85 -12.39 0.95 2.76
N VAL A 86 -12.71 1.99 1.98
CA VAL A 86 -12.14 3.33 2.17
C VAL A 86 -12.68 3.94 3.48
N GLU A 87 -11.79 4.36 4.37
CA GLU A 87 -12.11 5.00 5.65
C GLU A 87 -11.81 6.50 5.65
N ALA A 88 -10.79 6.94 4.91
CA ALA A 88 -10.44 8.34 4.80
C ALA A 88 -9.81 8.65 3.44
N ARG A 89 -9.90 9.92 3.04
CA ARG A 89 -9.28 10.45 1.83
C ARG A 89 -8.48 11.71 2.14
N ARG A 90 -7.40 11.93 1.41
CA ARG A 90 -6.63 13.18 1.43
C ARG A 90 -6.20 13.53 0.02
N ALA A 91 -6.51 14.76 -0.41
CA ALA A 91 -6.13 15.27 -1.72
C ALA A 91 -5.09 16.40 -1.58
N LEU A 92 -4.21 16.52 -2.58
CA LEU A 92 -3.27 17.63 -2.73
C LEU A 92 -3.01 17.87 -4.22
N GLY A 93 -3.48 18.99 -4.77
CA GLY A 93 -3.45 19.22 -6.21
C GLY A 93 -4.27 18.15 -6.92
N GLU A 94 -3.72 17.49 -7.95
CA GLU A 94 -4.36 16.35 -8.64
C GLU A 94 -4.24 15.01 -7.90
N TRP A 95 -3.39 14.94 -6.87
CA TRP A 95 -3.04 13.70 -6.19
C TRP A 95 -4.03 13.35 -5.10
N LEU A 96 -4.23 12.04 -4.93
CA LEU A 96 -5.10 11.44 -3.95
C LEU A 96 -4.35 10.36 -3.15
N ALA A 97 -4.60 10.35 -1.84
CA ALA A 97 -4.31 9.24 -0.95
C ALA A 97 -5.60 8.75 -0.28
N LEU A 98 -5.75 7.43 -0.20
CA LEU A 98 -6.86 6.75 0.46
C LEU A 98 -6.35 5.90 1.62
N VAL A 99 -6.97 6.05 2.78
CA VAL A 99 -6.84 5.07 3.87
C VAL A 99 -7.91 4.03 3.66
N VAL A 100 -7.50 2.76 3.59
CA VAL A 100 -8.41 1.62 3.47
C VAL A 100 -8.23 0.66 4.64
N ALA A 101 -9.32 0.07 5.08
CA ALA A 101 -9.30 -0.97 6.11
C ALA A 101 -9.71 -2.31 5.53
N ARG A 102 -9.11 -3.36 6.09
CA ARG A 102 -9.60 -4.72 5.95
C ARG A 102 -10.72 -4.93 6.98
N GLY A 103 -11.96 -4.97 6.46
CA GLY A 103 -13.14 -5.35 7.24
C GLY A 103 -13.14 -6.82 7.66
#